data_AF-A0AA94XW25-F1
#
_entry.id   AF-A0AA94XW25-F1
#
_cell.length_a   1.000
_cell.length_b   1.000
_cell.length_c   1.000
_cell.angle_alpha   90.00
_cell.angle_beta   90.00
_cell.angle_gamma   90.00
#
_symmetry.space_group_name_H-M   'P 1'
#
loop_
_entity.id
_entity.type
_entity.pdbx_description
1 polymer ?
#
loop_
_entity_poly.entity_id
_entity_poly.type
_entity_poly.pdbx_seq_one_letter_code
_entity_poly.pdbx_strand_id
1 'polypeptide(L)'
;MSTENTPAAHDGQNPTQIPDAIIETPMDQHRAKPKTHFEMMLQAGLNKPELSGSVIGAFMSAEVYFLSREEVTEENKNAQPMLLTNPTGEAVVALFTTLERIPSSYIDQAPFGVKVQGATVVRALENTGFVVNPGDELSFEVPADGVAILQQQLLKQKSEGQA
;
A
#
# COMPACT_ATOMS: atom_id res chain seq x y z
N MET A 1 62.56 5.64 -21.47
CA MET A 1 62.66 7.08 -21.13
C MET A 1 61.32 7.71 -21.44
N SER A 2 60.79 8.43 -20.46
CA SER A 2 59.49 9.09 -20.44
C SER A 2 59.33 10.09 -21.57
N THR A 3 58.14 10.15 -22.18
CA THR A 3 57.70 11.34 -22.92
C THR A 3 56.50 11.93 -22.18
N GLU A 4 56.75 13.11 -21.63
CA GLU A 4 55.89 13.92 -20.79
C GLU A 4 54.91 14.76 -21.65
N ASN A 5 53.66 14.78 -21.22
CA ASN A 5 52.58 15.80 -21.27
C ASN A 5 52.65 16.98 -22.28
N THR A 6 51.70 17.07 -23.25
CA THR A 6 50.46 17.95 -23.33
C THR A 6 50.77 19.42 -23.75
N PRO A 7 49.90 20.27 -24.38
CA PRO A 7 48.42 20.21 -24.51
C PRO A 7 47.75 20.78 -25.82
N ALA A 8 46.40 20.79 -25.80
CA ALA A 8 45.43 21.65 -26.54
C ALA A 8 45.11 21.29 -28.01
N ALA A 9 43.88 21.37 -28.55
CA ALA A 9 42.58 21.88 -28.10
C ALA A 9 41.43 21.27 -28.95
N HIS A 10 40.23 21.26 -28.35
CA HIS A 10 38.85 21.28 -28.88
C HIS A 10 38.61 21.33 -30.41
N ASP A 11 37.69 20.52 -30.92
CA ASP A 11 36.26 20.87 -31.16
C ASP A 11 35.53 19.74 -31.91
N GLY A 12 34.22 19.55 -31.69
CA GLY A 12 33.36 18.88 -32.68
C GLY A 12 32.58 17.61 -32.29
N GLN A 13 31.67 17.74 -31.31
CA GLN A 13 30.31 17.14 -31.24
C GLN A 13 30.07 15.62 -31.44
N ASN A 14 29.53 14.96 -30.39
CA ASN A 14 28.28 14.20 -30.52
C ASN A 14 27.52 14.20 -29.17
N PRO A 15 26.24 14.65 -29.11
CA PRO A 15 25.49 14.81 -27.88
C PRO A 15 24.67 13.56 -27.55
N THR A 16 25.00 12.86 -26.47
CA THR A 16 24.01 12.02 -25.76
C THR A 16 24.41 11.94 -24.29
N GLN A 17 24.38 13.08 -23.61
CA GLN A 17 24.25 13.08 -22.17
C GLN A 17 22.78 12.73 -21.89
N ILE A 18 22.50 11.45 -21.67
CA ILE A 18 21.29 11.04 -20.95
C ILE A 18 21.38 11.65 -19.54
N PRO A 19 20.53 12.61 -19.16
CA PRO A 19 20.39 12.97 -17.75
C PRO A 19 19.51 11.89 -17.10
N ASP A 20 19.68 11.70 -15.79
CA ASP A 20 18.89 10.78 -14.95
C ASP A 20 19.23 9.29 -15.09
N ALA A 21 20.44 8.93 -14.66
CA ALA A 21 20.51 7.75 -13.80
C ALA A 21 19.75 8.10 -12.52
N ILE A 22 18.48 7.68 -12.44
CA ILE A 22 17.75 7.63 -11.18
C ILE A 22 18.62 6.75 -10.28
N ILE A 23 19.33 7.36 -9.34
CA ILE A 23 20.02 6.63 -8.29
C ILE A 23 18.89 6.15 -7.39
N GLU A 24 18.31 5.00 -7.72
CA GLU A 24 17.47 4.24 -6.81
C GLU A 24 18.29 4.05 -5.54
N THR A 25 18.00 4.88 -4.54
CA THR A 25 18.73 4.84 -3.28
C THR A 25 18.44 3.47 -2.68
N PRO A 26 19.41 2.74 -2.12
CA PRO A 26 19.19 1.38 -1.60
C PRO A 26 18.08 1.28 -0.53
N MET A 27 17.61 2.40 0.05
CA MET A 27 16.41 2.43 0.91
C MET A 27 15.10 2.11 0.17
N ASP A 28 14.99 2.46 -1.12
CA ASP A 28 13.77 2.28 -1.91
C ASP A 28 13.51 0.79 -2.19
N GLN A 29 14.57 0.05 -2.52
CA GLN A 29 14.52 -1.39 -2.83
C GLN A 29 14.16 -2.28 -1.62
N HIS A 30 14.39 -1.80 -0.40
CA HIS A 30 13.99 -2.51 0.83
C HIS A 30 12.53 -2.27 1.18
N ARG A 31 11.99 -1.12 0.77
CA ARG A 31 10.56 -0.83 0.84
C ARG A 31 9.84 -1.63 -0.25
N ALA A 32 10.31 -1.68 -1.49
CA ALA A 32 9.66 -2.42 -2.57
C ALA A 32 9.40 -3.93 -2.30
N LYS A 33 10.18 -4.57 -1.42
CA LYS A 33 10.06 -6.00 -1.15
C LYS A 33 8.81 -6.33 -0.31
N PRO A 34 8.09 -7.42 -0.64
CA PRO A 34 6.90 -7.83 0.10
C PRO A 34 7.30 -8.36 1.47
N LYS A 35 6.67 -7.84 2.52
CA LYS A 35 6.97 -8.23 3.92
C LYS A 35 5.94 -9.20 4.51
N THR A 36 4.73 -9.19 3.98
CA THR A 36 3.62 -10.03 4.42
C THR A 36 3.16 -10.99 3.33
N HIS A 37 2.42 -12.05 3.72
CA HIS A 37 1.79 -12.94 2.75
C HIS A 37 0.87 -12.19 1.79
N PHE A 38 0.12 -11.21 2.30
CA PHE A 38 -0.70 -10.35 1.46
C PHE A 38 0.11 -9.55 0.46
N GLU A 39 1.24 -8.95 0.86
CA GLU A 39 2.13 -8.24 -0.08
C GLU A 39 2.74 -9.15 -1.14
N MET A 40 3.09 -10.40 -0.78
CA MET A 40 3.55 -11.39 -1.76
C MET A 40 2.46 -11.69 -2.80
N MET A 41 1.22 -11.82 -2.34
CA MET A 41 0.08 -12.04 -3.22
C MET A 41 -0.22 -10.81 -4.07
N LEU A 42 -0.12 -9.60 -3.53
CA LEU A 42 -0.23 -8.35 -4.28
C LEU A 42 0.79 -8.30 -5.41
N GLN A 43 2.06 -8.53 -5.09
CA GLN A 43 3.12 -8.54 -6.09
C GLN A 43 2.86 -9.58 -7.19
N ALA A 44 2.39 -10.77 -6.82
CA ALA A 44 2.04 -11.81 -7.79
C ALA A 44 0.83 -11.39 -8.65
N GLY A 45 -0.13 -10.68 -8.07
CA GLY A 45 -1.37 -10.22 -8.71
C GLY A 45 -1.22 -8.98 -9.60
N LEU A 46 -0.20 -8.14 -9.40
CA LEU A 46 0.02 -6.91 -10.18
C LEU A 46 -0.02 -7.13 -11.70
N ASN A 47 0.48 -8.28 -12.18
CA ASN A 47 0.51 -8.62 -13.61
C ASN A 47 -0.41 -9.79 -13.98
N LYS A 48 -1.23 -10.27 -13.04
CA LYS A 48 -2.03 -11.49 -13.21
C LYS A 48 -3.45 -11.28 -12.71
N PRO A 49 -4.39 -10.85 -13.59
CA PRO A 49 -5.78 -10.64 -13.21
C PRO A 49 -6.48 -11.92 -12.71
N GLU A 50 -5.99 -13.09 -13.12
CA GLU A 50 -6.47 -14.39 -12.59
C GLU A 50 -6.22 -14.56 -11.07
N LEU A 51 -5.22 -13.86 -10.51
CA LEU A 51 -4.88 -13.92 -9.10
C LEU A 51 -5.63 -12.90 -8.25
N SER A 52 -6.47 -12.04 -8.84
CA SER A 52 -7.24 -11.04 -8.09
C SER A 52 -8.10 -11.67 -6.99
N GLY A 53 -8.72 -12.83 -7.24
CA GLY A 53 -9.46 -13.55 -6.21
C GLY A 53 -8.57 -14.03 -5.05
N SER A 54 -7.35 -14.48 -5.35
CA SER A 54 -6.38 -14.91 -4.33
C SER A 54 -5.83 -13.73 -3.52
N VAL A 55 -5.62 -12.56 -4.16
CA VAL A 55 -5.24 -11.32 -3.47
C VAL A 55 -6.31 -10.90 -2.48
N ILE A 56 -7.58 -10.90 -2.90
CA ILE A 56 -8.71 -10.60 -2.02
C ILE A 56 -8.77 -11.58 -0.86
N GLY A 57 -8.66 -12.90 -1.12
CA GLY A 57 -8.65 -13.91 -0.06
C GLY A 57 -7.51 -13.71 0.94
N ALA A 58 -6.32 -13.37 0.44
CA ALA A 58 -5.16 -13.05 1.27
C ALA A 58 -5.40 -11.79 2.11
N PHE A 59 -6.03 -10.75 1.55
CA PHE A 59 -6.40 -9.54 2.30
C PHE A 59 -7.40 -9.85 3.43
N MET A 60 -8.44 -10.65 3.15
CA MET A 60 -9.45 -10.99 4.16
C MET A 60 -8.83 -11.66 5.40
N SER A 61 -7.80 -12.48 5.19
CA SER A 61 -7.07 -13.14 6.27
C SER A 61 -5.89 -12.32 6.82
N ALA A 62 -5.52 -11.21 6.18
CA ALA A 62 -4.37 -10.41 6.58
C ALA A 62 -4.68 -9.56 7.81
N GLU A 63 -3.65 -9.37 8.64
CA GLU A 63 -3.63 -8.30 9.63
C GLU A 63 -3.10 -7.03 8.98
N VAL A 64 -3.87 -5.95 9.10
CA VAL A 64 -3.55 -4.63 8.59
C VAL A 64 -3.66 -3.61 9.72
N TYR A 65 -3.05 -2.45 9.50
CA TYR A 65 -3.05 -1.33 10.42
C TYR A 65 -3.80 -0.17 9.78
N PHE A 66 -4.72 0.43 10.51
CA PHE A 66 -5.19 1.77 10.18
C PHE A 66 -4.65 2.76 11.21
N LEU A 67 -4.53 4.02 10.80
CA LEU A 67 -4.18 5.08 11.72
C LEU A 67 -5.43 5.72 12.31
N SER A 68 -5.37 6.04 13.59
CA SER A 68 -6.39 6.80 14.28
C SER A 68 -5.79 7.98 15.03
N ARG A 69 -6.61 9.02 15.20
CA ARG A 69 -6.30 10.16 16.08
C ARG A 69 -6.53 9.84 17.55
N GLU A 70 -7.33 8.80 17.81
CA GLU A 70 -7.71 8.36 19.14
C GLU A 70 -6.96 7.08 19.47
N GLU A 71 -6.48 6.98 20.71
CA GLU A 71 -5.87 5.77 21.21
C GLU A 71 -6.94 4.72 21.49
N VAL A 72 -6.74 3.50 20.96
CA VAL A 72 -7.56 2.36 21.36
C VAL A 72 -7.09 1.88 22.72
N THR A 73 -7.91 2.11 23.74
CA THR A 73 -7.66 1.63 25.10
C THR A 73 -8.64 0.50 25.44
N GLU A 74 -8.44 -0.17 26.59
CA GLU A 74 -9.39 -1.20 27.05
C GLU A 74 -10.79 -0.63 27.28
N GLU A 75 -10.86 0.66 27.63
CA GLU A 75 -12.09 1.41 27.92
C GLU A 75 -12.70 2.05 26.66
N ASN A 76 -11.87 2.51 25.72
CA ASN A 76 -12.30 3.06 24.44
C ASN A 76 -11.82 2.20 23.27
N LYS A 77 -12.73 1.34 22.79
CA LYS A 77 -12.51 0.47 21.64
C LYS A 77 -12.94 1.10 20.31
N ASN A 78 -13.44 2.34 20.33
CA ASN A 78 -13.83 3.05 19.13
C ASN A 78 -12.64 3.89 18.65
N ALA A 79 -11.96 3.39 17.64
CA ALA A 79 -11.01 4.20 16.87
C ALA A 79 -11.54 4.39 15.46
N GLN A 80 -11.63 5.64 15.05
CA GLN A 80 -12.00 5.97 13.68
C GLN A 80 -10.76 5.92 12.80
N PRO A 81 -10.82 5.19 11.66
CA PRO A 81 -9.71 5.15 10.74
C PRO A 81 -9.54 6.49 10.03
N MET A 82 -8.29 6.83 9.72
CA MET A 82 -7.96 7.97 8.89
C MET A 82 -8.51 7.76 7.47
N LEU A 83 -9.31 8.72 7.02
CA LEU A 83 -9.82 8.80 5.66
C LEU A 83 -8.87 9.64 4.80
N LEU A 84 -8.62 9.16 3.59
CA LEU A 84 -7.96 9.87 2.52
C LEU A 84 -8.93 10.13 1.38
N THR A 85 -8.58 11.07 0.53
CA THR A 85 -9.27 11.31 -0.74
C THR A 85 -8.41 10.73 -1.85
N ASN A 86 -8.94 9.77 -2.60
CA ASN A 86 -8.24 9.20 -3.74
C ASN A 86 -8.26 10.19 -4.94
N PRO A 87 -7.53 9.91 -6.04
CA PRO A 87 -7.50 10.80 -7.20
C PRO A 87 -8.85 11.01 -7.90
N THR A 88 -9.82 10.12 -7.71
CA THR A 88 -11.19 10.27 -8.25
C THR A 88 -12.09 11.14 -7.37
N GLY A 89 -11.60 11.58 -6.20
CA GLY A 89 -12.33 12.43 -5.27
C GLY A 89 -13.17 11.65 -4.24
N GLU A 90 -13.04 10.33 -4.21
CA GLU A 90 -13.77 9.44 -3.31
C GLU A 90 -13.03 9.28 -1.97
N ALA A 91 -13.82 9.12 -0.90
CA ALA A 91 -13.28 8.83 0.43
C ALA A 91 -12.83 7.37 0.51
N VAL A 92 -11.59 7.15 0.94
CA VAL A 92 -11.00 5.83 1.12
C VAL A 92 -10.29 5.74 2.47
N VAL A 93 -10.43 4.62 3.16
CA VAL A 93 -9.67 4.36 4.40
C VAL A 93 -8.23 3.99 4.07
N ALA A 94 -7.27 4.63 4.73
CA ALA A 94 -5.86 4.26 4.63
C ALA A 94 -5.54 3.05 5.52
N LEU A 95 -5.06 1.99 4.89
CA LEU A 95 -4.61 0.76 5.53
C LEU A 95 -3.13 0.53 5.22
N PHE A 96 -2.43 -0.16 6.12
CA PHE A 96 -1.02 -0.46 5.99
C PHE A 96 -0.77 -1.91 6.38
N THR A 97 0.09 -2.60 5.65
CA THR A 97 0.40 -4.02 5.96
C THR A 97 1.34 -4.15 7.15
N THR A 98 2.16 -3.13 7.39
CA THR A 98 3.11 -3.05 8.51
C THR A 98 3.26 -1.60 8.98
N LEU A 99 3.71 -1.40 10.23
CA LEU A 99 3.98 -0.05 10.75
C LEU A 99 5.09 0.68 9.97
N GLU A 100 6.05 -0.05 9.40
CA GLU A 100 7.13 0.50 8.57
C GLU A 100 6.63 1.09 7.23
N ARG A 101 5.46 0.66 6.76
CA ARG A 101 4.83 1.20 5.53
C ARG A 101 4.20 2.57 5.75
N ILE A 102 3.98 2.94 7.02
CA ILE A 102 3.28 4.15 7.39
C ILE A 102 4.23 5.34 7.22
N PRO A 103 3.97 6.27 6.29
CA PRO A 103 4.79 7.46 6.16
C PRO A 103 4.61 8.37 7.39
N SER A 104 5.70 9.02 7.79
CA SER A 104 5.75 9.91 8.95
C SER A 104 4.71 11.04 8.89
N SER A 105 4.40 11.54 7.69
CA SER A 105 3.37 12.57 7.47
C SER A 105 1.96 12.12 7.87
N TYR A 106 1.68 10.82 7.90
CA TYR A 106 0.39 10.32 8.40
C TYR A 106 0.41 10.11 9.91
N ILE A 107 1.57 9.69 10.47
CA ILE A 107 1.75 9.54 11.92
C ILE A 107 1.56 10.90 12.63
N ASP A 108 2.03 11.99 12.03
CA ASP A 108 1.83 13.36 12.55
C ASP A 108 0.33 13.73 12.66
N GLN A 109 -0.50 13.23 11.74
CA GLN A 109 -1.93 13.50 11.72
C GLN A 109 -2.76 12.54 12.57
N ALA A 110 -2.28 11.31 12.75
CA ALA A 110 -2.95 10.21 13.42
C ALA A 110 -1.88 9.24 13.98
N PRO A 111 -1.43 9.42 15.24
CA PRO A 111 -0.25 8.72 15.75
C PRO A 111 -0.51 7.28 16.19
N PHE A 112 -1.78 6.86 16.30
CA PHE A 112 -2.13 5.55 16.83
C PHE A 112 -2.37 4.55 15.71
N GLY A 113 -1.51 3.53 15.60
CA GLY A 113 -1.67 2.41 14.67
C GLY A 113 -2.51 1.30 15.29
N VAL A 114 -3.70 1.07 14.77
CA VAL A 114 -4.63 0.03 15.25
C VAL A 114 -4.57 -1.18 14.34
N LYS A 115 -4.19 -2.34 14.92
CA LYS A 115 -4.12 -3.61 14.19
C LYS A 115 -5.50 -4.25 14.11
N VAL A 116 -5.94 -4.59 12.91
CA VAL A 116 -7.22 -5.25 12.63
C VAL A 116 -7.11 -6.25 11.49
N GLN A 117 -8.03 -7.21 11.44
CA GLN A 117 -8.12 -8.13 10.33
C GLN A 117 -8.79 -7.47 9.12
N GLY A 118 -8.30 -7.73 7.90
CA GLY A 118 -8.87 -7.16 6.66
C GLY A 118 -10.36 -7.47 6.48
N ALA A 119 -10.81 -8.69 6.83
CA ALA A 119 -12.23 -9.03 6.83
C ALA A 119 -13.06 -8.17 7.81
N THR A 120 -12.50 -7.78 8.96
CA THR A 120 -13.15 -6.89 9.92
C THR A 120 -13.28 -5.48 9.35
N VAL A 121 -12.26 -4.98 8.67
CA VAL A 121 -12.30 -3.69 7.98
C VAL A 121 -13.42 -3.68 6.95
N VAL A 122 -13.45 -4.67 6.05
CA VAL A 122 -14.47 -4.75 4.99
C VAL A 122 -15.88 -4.78 5.54
N ARG A 123 -16.10 -5.45 6.68
CA ARG A 123 -17.40 -5.49 7.37
C ARG A 123 -17.77 -4.17 8.05
N ALA A 124 -16.80 -3.37 8.45
CA ALA A 124 -17.02 -2.10 9.15
C ALA A 124 -17.19 -0.92 8.18
N LEU A 125 -16.74 -1.05 6.93
CA LEU A 125 -16.86 0.00 5.93
C LEU A 125 -18.29 0.12 5.39
N GLU A 126 -18.83 1.33 5.44
CA GLU A 126 -20.13 1.67 4.87
C GLU A 126 -19.95 2.70 3.75
N ASN A 127 -20.30 2.32 2.51
CA ASN A 127 -20.20 3.19 1.31
C ASN A 127 -18.83 3.87 1.12
N THR A 128 -17.76 3.28 1.66
CA THR A 128 -16.40 3.85 1.63
C THR A 128 -15.43 2.80 1.12
N GLY A 129 -14.48 3.22 0.27
CA GLY A 129 -13.41 2.36 -0.21
C GLY A 129 -12.28 2.21 0.81
N PHE A 130 -11.25 1.47 0.45
CA PHE A 130 -10.00 1.46 1.19
C PHE A 130 -8.81 1.37 0.25
N VAL A 131 -7.67 1.88 0.71
CA VAL A 131 -6.39 1.78 0.03
C VAL A 131 -5.36 1.20 1.00
N VAL A 132 -4.71 0.12 0.60
CA VAL A 132 -3.60 -0.47 1.33
C VAL A 132 -2.29 0.09 0.80
N ASN A 133 -1.40 0.48 1.70
CA ASN A 133 -0.10 1.08 1.43
C ASN A 133 -0.18 2.23 0.41
N PRO A 134 -0.99 3.28 0.66
CA PRO A 134 -1.10 4.42 -0.25
C PRO A 134 0.26 5.05 -0.54
N GLY A 135 0.56 5.24 -1.83
CA GLY A 135 1.82 5.81 -2.31
C GLY A 135 3.00 4.83 -2.36
N ASP A 136 2.77 3.54 -2.11
CA ASP A 136 3.79 2.47 -2.23
C ASP A 136 3.59 1.68 -3.54
N GLU A 137 4.64 0.99 -4.02
CA GLU A 137 4.56 0.15 -5.22
C GLU A 137 3.60 -1.04 -5.02
N LEU A 138 3.57 -1.59 -3.80
CA LEU A 138 2.64 -2.63 -3.39
C LEU A 138 1.36 -2.01 -2.80
N SER A 139 0.79 -1.05 -3.53
CA SER A 139 -0.49 -0.43 -3.19
C SER A 139 -1.67 -1.22 -3.75
N PHE A 140 -2.76 -1.23 -3.00
CA PHE A 140 -3.99 -1.92 -3.39
C PHE A 140 -5.21 -1.10 -3.00
N GLU A 141 -5.91 -0.59 -4.00
CA GLU A 141 -7.12 0.20 -3.80
C GLU A 141 -8.37 -0.60 -4.16
N VAL A 142 -9.37 -0.52 -3.30
CA VAL A 142 -10.71 -1.07 -3.53
C VAL A 142 -11.71 0.06 -3.35
N PRO A 143 -12.46 0.45 -4.41
CA PRO A 143 -13.49 1.47 -4.30
C PRO A 143 -14.69 0.95 -3.49
N ALA A 144 -15.59 1.84 -3.08
CA ALA A 144 -16.75 1.51 -2.27
C ALA A 144 -17.62 0.39 -2.89
N ASP A 145 -17.80 0.39 -4.22
CA ASP A 145 -18.52 -0.66 -4.95
C ASP A 145 -17.84 -2.04 -4.80
N GLY A 146 -16.51 -2.06 -4.93
CA GLY A 146 -15.71 -3.25 -4.68
C GLY A 146 -15.86 -3.77 -3.25
N VAL A 147 -15.84 -2.86 -2.26
CA VAL A 147 -16.07 -3.22 -0.85
C VAL A 147 -17.46 -3.84 -0.65
N ALA A 148 -18.51 -3.30 -1.29
CA ALA A 148 -19.86 -3.86 -1.20
C ALA A 148 -19.92 -5.29 -1.75
N ILE A 149 -19.23 -5.58 -2.86
CA ILE A 149 -19.12 -6.93 -3.41
C ILE A 149 -18.42 -7.87 -2.42
N LEU A 150 -17.33 -7.43 -1.79
CA LEU A 150 -16.59 -8.21 -0.80
C LEU A 150 -17.45 -8.51 0.43
N GLN A 151 -18.24 -7.53 0.90
CA GLN A 151 -19.21 -7.75 1.97
C GLN A 151 -20.24 -8.83 1.60
N GLN A 152 -20.83 -8.76 0.40
CA GLN A 152 -21.77 -9.79 -0.07
C GLN A 152 -21.14 -11.19 -0.08
N GLN A 153 -19.87 -11.31 -0.48
CA GLN A 153 -19.15 -12.59 -0.44
C GLN A 153 -18.96 -13.11 0.99
N LEU A 154 -18.61 -12.24 1.94
CA LEU A 154 -18.47 -12.61 3.36
C LEU A 154 -19.80 -13.10 3.96
N LEU A 155 -20.92 -12.44 3.63
CA LEU A 155 -22.25 -12.87 4.07
C LEU A 155 -22.62 -14.24 3.49
N LYS A 156 -22.27 -14.49 2.23
CA LYS A 156 -22.58 -15.73 1.53
C LYS A 156 -21.81 -16.92 2.12
N GLN A 157 -20.51 -16.74 2.38
CA GLN A 157 -19.68 -17.76 3.06
C GLN A 157 -20.18 -18.10 4.47
N LYS A 158 -20.69 -17.12 5.21
CA LYS A 158 -21.28 -17.36 6.55
C LYS A 158 -22.55 -18.20 6.51
N SER A 159 -23.30 -18.14 5.41
CA SER A 159 -24.51 -18.94 5.21
C SER A 159 -24.21 -20.38 4.78
N GLU A 160 -23.10 -20.60 4.07
CA GLU A 160 -22.70 -21.92 3.56
C GLU A 160 -21.91 -22.76 4.59
N GLY A 161 -21.29 -22.13 5.59
CA GLY A 161 -20.59 -22.82 6.70
C GLY A 161 -21.48 -23.25 7.87
N GLN A 162 -22.80 -23.15 7.75
CA GLN A 162 -23.80 -23.48 8.80
C GLN A 162 -24.81 -24.58 8.38
N ALA A 163 -24.50 -25.35 7.33
CA ALA A 163 -25.32 -26.48 6.87
C ALA A 163 -24.71 -27.84 7.25
#